data_AF-A0A940QFH1-F1
#
_entry.id   AF-A0A940QFH1-F1
#
_cell.length_a   1.000
_cell.length_b   1.000
_cell.length_c   1.000
_cell.angle_alpha   90.00
_cell.angle_beta   90.00
_cell.angle_gamma   90.00
#
_symmetry.space_group_name_H-M   'P 1'
#
loop_
_entity.id
_entity.type
_entity.pdbx_description
1 polymer ?
#
loop_
_entity_poly.entity_id
_entity_poly.type
_entity_poly.pdbx_seq_one_letter_code
_entity_poly.pdbx_strand_id
1 'polypeptide(L)'
;MKNTLKSLTAALLCACLLCGCTAEQRQESYPQSASQEAPESPAETFAVQPGGSAEQSDSVISSEPEEQPAAAADAASTEPGAVSQETPETTAESAPAGAQSEADETRKTTAVTQTSAVTKASTTAKPKDGAKFSIDWKLNSTWEEGGKNCGGYEATITNKSGADVDGWTVKLTVPVGFELTASWNGVYTLSGTTLTIKNESYNGTIASGGSTGFGFNYACTGDFKPTKATVNGSAADAESGSGQSHSEPAETTAAVTVQTVPPAPEDPDGTTPVAAHGQLSVKGTQLVDKNGKGYQLRGMSTHGITWFPDFVNENAFRTLRDDWSTNVVRLAMYVDEWGNGQCYMQNKDGSTQLLEKGVDICIKLGMYVIIDWHVLNPGDPTQYTDEAIKFFDKVSKKYADYPNVIYEIVNEPNGSATWGGVIKPYAEKVIPVIRKNDKDAVIIVGTPTWSQDIDQALADPLKYDNVMYALHFYAATHTDWLRERAEKCINSGLPVFVSEFGCCDASGNGGNDFAQTEKWLNLLDKYGVSYCNWNLANKNESSSCFRESAKADGNWSDSDYSEGGAWIRKWFRNH
;
A
#
# COMPACT_ATOMS: atom_id res chain seq x y z
N MET A 1 42.47 -32.97 44.60
CA MET A 1 43.54 -32.99 43.57
C MET A 1 42.87 -32.90 42.20
N LYS A 2 43.52 -32.25 41.20
CA LYS A 2 43.31 -32.35 39.74
C LYS A 2 41.87 -32.24 39.15
N ASN A 3 41.69 -31.18 38.35
CA ASN A 3 41.12 -31.19 36.97
C ASN A 3 39.58 -31.42 36.79
N THR A 4 38.87 -30.80 35.83
CA THR A 4 39.20 -29.71 34.87
C THR A 4 37.95 -28.96 34.35
N LEU A 5 37.94 -27.63 34.48
CA LEU A 5 37.80 -26.62 33.41
C LEU A 5 36.61 -26.62 32.38
N LYS A 6 35.82 -25.52 32.43
CA LYS A 6 35.10 -24.77 31.35
C LYS A 6 33.79 -25.27 30.70
N SER A 7 32.75 -24.40 30.85
CA SER A 7 31.89 -23.79 29.80
C SER A 7 30.89 -24.69 29.04
N LEU A 8 29.65 -24.28 28.71
CA LEU A 8 29.23 -22.96 28.21
C LEU A 8 27.93 -22.37 28.83
N THR A 9 27.53 -21.20 28.34
CA THR A 9 26.56 -20.25 28.93
C THR A 9 25.20 -20.17 28.22
N ALA A 10 24.26 -19.50 28.90
CA ALA A 10 23.18 -18.64 28.39
C ALA A 10 21.72 -19.18 28.39
N ALA A 11 20.93 -18.65 29.33
CA ALA A 11 19.47 -18.61 29.27
C ALA A 11 18.95 -17.41 30.11
N LEU A 12 17.95 -16.69 29.57
CA LEU A 12 17.07 -15.68 30.19
C LEU A 12 17.63 -14.69 31.24
N LEU A 13 17.44 -13.39 30.98
CA LEU A 13 16.48 -12.59 31.76
C LEU A 13 16.13 -11.26 31.08
N CYS A 14 14.87 -10.85 31.18
CA CYS A 14 14.36 -9.56 30.73
C CYS A 14 13.37 -9.05 31.79
N ALA A 15 13.66 -7.89 32.38
CA ALA A 15 12.71 -7.11 33.20
C ALA A 15 13.21 -5.67 33.45
N CYS A 16 12.31 -4.72 33.22
CA CYS A 16 12.18 -3.35 33.75
C CYS A 16 13.21 -2.79 34.76
N LEU A 17 13.51 -1.50 34.63
CA LEU A 17 13.14 -0.48 35.65
C LEU A 17 13.20 0.97 35.11
N LEU A 18 12.56 1.88 35.84
CA LEU A 18 12.30 3.28 35.48
C LEU A 18 12.98 4.28 36.45
N CYS A 19 13.22 5.50 35.95
CA CYS A 19 13.40 6.77 36.70
C CYS A 19 14.59 6.91 37.70
N GLY A 20 15.09 8.14 37.84
CA GLY A 20 16.00 8.53 38.92
C GLY A 20 16.98 9.65 38.55
N CYS A 21 16.64 10.91 38.86
CA CYS A 21 17.53 12.06 38.67
C CYS A 21 18.34 12.35 39.96
N THR A 22 19.61 12.73 39.83
CA THR A 22 20.29 13.68 40.75
C THR A 22 21.53 14.28 40.08
N ALA A 23 21.78 15.58 40.32
CA ALA A 23 23.10 16.21 40.14
C ALA A 23 24.00 15.85 41.35
N GLU A 24 25.30 16.17 41.42
CA GLU A 24 25.84 17.54 41.54
C GLU A 24 27.32 17.69 41.13
N GLN A 25 27.78 18.94 41.18
CA GLN A 25 28.99 19.51 40.58
C GLN A 25 30.33 19.12 41.24
N ARG A 26 31.43 19.30 40.49
CA ARG A 26 32.49 20.23 40.93
C ARG A 26 33.32 20.81 39.76
N GLN A 27 33.90 21.98 40.03
CA GLN A 27 34.84 22.76 39.20
C GLN A 27 36.24 22.05 39.12
N GLU A 28 37.26 22.50 38.35
CA GLU A 28 37.65 23.89 38.05
C GLU A 28 38.71 24.06 36.94
N SER A 29 38.97 25.33 36.59
CA SER A 29 40.18 25.94 35.96
C SER A 29 40.15 26.28 34.45
N TYR A 30 40.61 27.51 34.17
CA TYR A 30 40.82 28.18 32.87
C TYR A 30 42.32 28.52 32.73
N PRO A 31 42.80 28.95 31.54
CA PRO A 31 43.25 30.36 31.44
C PRO A 31 42.76 31.09 30.17
N GLN A 32 43.09 32.38 30.09
CA GLN A 32 42.50 33.39 29.19
C GLN A 32 43.28 33.63 27.88
N SER A 33 42.61 34.21 26.88
CA SER A 33 43.13 35.36 26.12
C SER A 33 41.95 36.27 25.70
N ALA A 34 42.22 37.45 25.10
CA ALA A 34 41.34 38.62 25.26
C ALA A 34 40.74 39.22 23.96
N SER A 35 39.63 39.93 24.20
CA SER A 35 38.85 40.86 23.36
C SER A 35 39.54 41.65 22.23
N GLN A 36 38.81 41.84 21.12
CA GLN A 36 38.68 43.13 20.43
C GLN A 36 37.23 43.33 19.94
N GLU A 37 36.76 44.59 19.94
CA GLU A 37 35.50 45.03 19.33
C GLU A 37 35.74 45.59 17.92
N ALA A 38 34.72 45.56 17.06
CA ALA A 38 34.64 46.36 15.84
C ALA A 38 33.16 46.74 15.58
N PRO A 39 32.85 47.92 14.99
CA PRO A 39 31.57 48.61 15.25
C PRO A 39 30.50 48.47 14.15
N GLU A 40 29.31 48.99 14.47
CA GLU A 40 28.11 49.08 13.63
C GLU A 40 28.29 49.97 12.38
N SER A 41 27.48 49.70 11.34
CA SER A 41 27.35 50.55 10.14
C SER A 41 26.09 51.43 10.21
N PRO A 42 26.17 52.75 9.93
CA PRO A 42 25.01 53.64 10.07
C PRO A 42 24.02 53.52 8.91
N ALA A 43 22.73 53.66 9.23
CA ALA A 43 21.68 53.95 8.25
C ALA A 43 21.39 55.46 8.26
N GLU A 44 21.54 56.15 7.13
CA GLU A 44 21.13 57.55 7.01
C GLU A 44 19.61 57.68 6.87
N THR A 45 19.06 58.77 7.41
CA THR A 45 17.64 59.09 7.32
C THR A 45 17.39 60.10 6.21
N PHE A 46 16.31 59.90 5.46
CA PHE A 46 15.64 60.97 4.74
C PHE A 46 14.14 60.91 5.04
N ALA A 47 13.58 62.07 5.41
CA ALA A 47 12.16 62.25 5.61
C ALA A 47 11.72 63.51 4.85
N VAL A 48 10.50 63.49 4.31
CA VAL A 48 9.58 64.64 4.30
C VAL A 48 8.19 64.15 3.88
N GLN A 49 7.20 64.58 4.68
CA GLN A 49 5.75 64.73 4.51
C GLN A 49 5.04 64.26 3.21
N PRO A 50 3.76 63.88 3.32
CA PRO A 50 2.70 64.90 3.22
C PRO A 50 1.91 65.05 4.53
N GLY A 51 1.01 66.02 4.61
CA GLY A 51 0.15 66.19 5.79
C GLY A 51 -1.18 66.87 5.50
N GLY A 52 -2.04 66.88 6.53
CA GLY A 52 -3.06 67.91 6.75
C GLY A 52 -4.46 67.68 6.15
N SER A 53 -5.46 67.57 7.05
CA SER A 53 -6.88 67.94 6.88
C SER A 53 -7.63 67.45 5.61
N ALA A 54 -8.61 66.54 5.65
CA ALA A 54 -9.74 66.32 6.57
C ALA A 54 -10.87 67.39 6.48
N GLU A 55 -12.08 66.92 6.22
CA GLU A 55 -13.34 67.56 6.62
C GLU A 55 -14.38 66.44 6.91
N GLN A 56 -15.34 66.69 7.81
CA GLN A 56 -16.31 65.70 8.30
C GLN A 56 -17.72 65.95 7.72
N SER A 57 -18.56 64.91 7.72
CA SER A 57 -20.01 65.09 7.87
C SER A 57 -20.60 63.91 8.65
N ASP A 58 -20.94 64.13 9.92
CA ASP A 58 -21.62 63.13 10.74
C ASP A 58 -23.10 62.96 10.32
N SER A 59 -23.62 61.74 10.45
CA SER A 59 -25.02 61.56 10.86
C SER A 59 -25.18 60.27 11.65
N VAL A 60 -25.62 60.43 12.90
CA VAL A 60 -25.96 59.33 13.83
C VAL A 60 -27.48 59.22 13.88
N ILE A 61 -28.02 58.00 13.88
CA ILE A 61 -29.26 57.67 14.60
C ILE A 61 -29.33 56.16 14.87
N SER A 62 -29.98 55.80 15.97
CA SER A 62 -30.15 54.42 16.47
C SER A 62 -31.60 53.96 16.28
N SER A 63 -31.80 52.65 16.06
CA SER A 63 -33.01 51.92 16.47
C SER A 63 -32.69 50.42 16.65
N GLU A 64 -33.38 49.77 17.58
CA GLU A 64 -33.32 48.34 17.89
C GLU A 64 -34.38 47.53 17.08
N PRO A 65 -34.41 46.19 17.12
CA PRO A 65 -35.14 45.37 16.14
C PRO A 65 -36.64 45.23 16.41
N GLU A 66 -37.41 44.88 15.38
CA GLU A 66 -38.82 44.45 15.48
C GLU A 66 -38.99 42.95 15.24
N GLU A 67 -40.05 42.40 15.82
CA GLU A 67 -40.35 40.97 15.87
C GLU A 67 -41.19 40.46 14.67
N GLN A 68 -41.36 39.14 14.70
CA GLN A 68 -42.35 38.32 14.00
C GLN A 68 -43.76 38.95 13.85
N PRO A 69 -44.60 38.35 12.98
CA PRO A 69 -45.69 37.60 13.60
C PRO A 69 -45.81 36.15 13.11
N ALA A 70 -46.03 35.23 14.05
CA ALA A 70 -46.65 33.94 13.78
C ALA A 70 -48.17 34.04 13.95
N ALA A 71 -48.92 33.18 13.27
CA ALA A 71 -50.34 32.96 13.54
C ALA A 71 -50.60 31.45 13.70
N ALA A 72 -50.99 31.04 14.90
CA ALA A 72 -51.63 29.76 15.17
C ALA A 72 -53.16 29.89 14.90
N ALA A 73 -54.03 28.88 15.06
CA ALA A 73 -53.89 27.54 15.62
C ALA A 73 -54.97 26.62 15.00
N ASP A 74 -54.99 25.32 15.34
CA ASP A 74 -55.85 24.86 16.44
C ASP A 74 -55.39 23.49 16.97
N ALA A 75 -55.96 23.04 18.09
CA ALA A 75 -55.48 21.91 18.88
C ALA A 75 -56.49 20.73 18.96
N ALA A 76 -55.98 19.54 19.31
CA ALA A 76 -56.64 18.64 20.25
C ALA A 76 -55.65 17.59 20.77
N SER A 77 -55.78 17.22 22.05
CA SER A 77 -55.05 16.14 22.69
C SER A 77 -55.91 14.87 22.81
N THR A 78 -55.30 13.68 22.81
CA THR A 78 -55.55 12.62 23.81
C THR A 78 -54.65 11.39 23.63
N GLU A 79 -54.16 10.88 24.75
CA GLU A 79 -53.61 9.54 24.98
C GLU A 79 -54.56 8.80 25.96
N PRO A 80 -54.37 7.51 26.28
CA PRO A 80 -53.82 6.38 25.50
C PRO A 80 -54.80 5.16 25.50
N GLY A 81 -54.45 4.02 24.89
CA GLY A 81 -55.35 2.85 24.85
C GLY A 81 -54.75 1.46 24.64
N ALA A 82 -54.78 0.64 25.70
CA ALA A 82 -54.90 -0.83 25.72
C ALA A 82 -53.84 -1.74 25.02
N VAL A 83 -52.83 -2.13 25.80
CA VAL A 83 -52.66 -3.51 26.34
C VAL A 83 -52.86 -4.71 25.40
N SER A 84 -51.78 -5.48 25.21
CA SER A 84 -51.70 -6.86 25.75
C SER A 84 -50.26 -7.41 25.74
N GLN A 85 -49.81 -7.92 26.89
CA GLN A 85 -48.63 -8.80 27.01
C GLN A 85 -49.10 -10.25 27.05
N GLU A 86 -48.24 -11.20 26.65
CA GLU A 86 -48.23 -12.50 27.33
C GLU A 86 -46.82 -13.12 27.30
N THR A 87 -46.17 -13.10 28.46
CA THR A 87 -45.12 -14.04 28.88
C THR A 87 -45.63 -14.79 30.11
N PRO A 88 -45.14 -16.03 30.33
CA PRO A 88 -44.22 -16.23 31.45
C PRO A 88 -43.02 -17.14 31.05
N GLU A 89 -41.82 -17.12 31.64
CA GLU A 89 -41.44 -17.29 33.07
C GLU A 89 -41.92 -18.64 33.68
N THR A 90 -41.21 -19.43 34.49
CA THR A 90 -39.81 -19.52 35.02
C THR A 90 -39.47 -21.04 35.24
N THR A 91 -38.33 -21.57 35.74
CA THR A 91 -37.04 -21.06 36.27
C THR A 91 -35.92 -22.12 36.10
N ALA A 92 -34.65 -21.67 36.15
CA ALA A 92 -33.47 -22.27 36.83
C ALA A 92 -33.23 -23.81 36.95
N GLU A 93 -32.08 -24.23 36.42
CA GLU A 93 -30.93 -24.80 37.17
C GLU A 93 -31.06 -26.09 38.02
N SER A 94 -30.32 -27.15 37.63
CA SER A 94 -29.31 -27.81 38.50
C SER A 94 -28.58 -28.99 37.83
N ALA A 95 -27.33 -29.20 38.27
CA ALA A 95 -26.52 -30.42 38.14
C ALA A 95 -26.17 -30.89 39.60
N PRO A 96 -25.48 -32.03 39.89
CA PRO A 96 -24.59 -32.82 39.02
C PRO A 96 -24.55 -34.35 39.27
N ALA A 97 -23.47 -34.98 38.75
CA ALA A 97 -22.78 -36.20 39.25
C ALA A 97 -23.30 -37.63 38.91
N GLY A 98 -22.68 -38.24 37.89
CA GLY A 98 -21.61 -39.23 38.12
C GLY A 98 -21.91 -40.74 38.09
N ALA A 99 -21.35 -41.44 37.08
CA ALA A 99 -20.93 -42.85 37.13
C ALA A 99 -19.92 -43.16 35.99
N GLN A 100 -19.17 -44.27 36.08
CA GLN A 100 -18.05 -44.63 35.17
C GLN A 100 -18.39 -45.77 34.19
N SER A 101 -17.71 -45.81 33.04
CA SER A 101 -17.20 -47.05 32.41
C SER A 101 -16.07 -46.73 31.41
N GLU A 102 -15.12 -47.66 31.23
CA GLU A 102 -13.93 -47.51 30.37
C GLU A 102 -14.02 -48.35 29.07
N ALA A 103 -13.17 -48.04 28.08
CA ALA A 103 -12.86 -48.81 26.86
C ALA A 103 -14.03 -49.01 25.85
N ASP A 104 -13.81 -49.28 24.56
CA ASP A 104 -12.63 -49.82 23.86
C ASP A 104 -12.49 -49.26 22.41
N GLU A 105 -11.45 -49.65 21.67
CA GLU A 105 -11.21 -49.23 20.28
C GLU A 105 -12.21 -49.82 19.25
N THR A 106 -12.59 -49.03 18.24
CA THR A 106 -12.28 -49.31 16.80
C THR A 106 -13.01 -48.34 15.85
N ARG A 107 -12.26 -47.55 15.07
CA ARG A 107 -12.83 -46.67 14.04
C ARG A 107 -12.93 -47.38 12.68
N LYS A 108 -14.11 -47.88 12.32
CA LYS A 108 -14.39 -48.34 10.94
C LYS A 108 -14.79 -47.18 10.02
N THR A 109 -14.22 -47.17 8.83
CA THR A 109 -14.59 -46.27 7.72
C THR A 109 -15.97 -46.62 7.17
N THR A 110 -16.73 -45.58 6.78
CA THR A 110 -17.89 -45.70 5.89
C THR A 110 -17.73 -44.65 4.80
N ALA A 111 -17.85 -45.06 3.54
CA ALA A 111 -17.73 -44.16 2.39
C ALA A 111 -19.13 -43.74 1.89
N VAL A 112 -19.23 -42.52 1.34
CA VAL A 112 -20.38 -42.06 0.57
C VAL A 112 -19.87 -41.55 -0.77
N THR A 113 -20.50 -42.01 -1.85
CA THR A 113 -20.07 -41.75 -3.23
C THR A 113 -20.98 -40.71 -3.88
N GLN A 114 -20.41 -39.68 -4.53
CA GLN A 114 -21.15 -38.85 -5.49
C GLN A 114 -20.37 -38.62 -6.79
N THR A 115 -20.95 -39.16 -7.86
CA THR A 115 -21.01 -38.72 -9.25
C THR A 115 -19.93 -37.77 -9.80
N SER A 116 -19.15 -38.25 -10.77
CA SER A 116 -18.33 -37.41 -11.66
C SER A 116 -19.08 -37.06 -12.96
N ALA A 117 -18.95 -35.83 -13.44
CA ALA A 117 -19.37 -35.44 -14.79
C ALA A 117 -18.21 -35.57 -15.79
N VAL A 118 -18.47 -36.04 -17.02
CA VAL A 118 -17.45 -36.27 -18.05
C VAL A 118 -17.46 -35.14 -19.09
N THR A 119 -16.30 -34.55 -19.34
CA THR A 119 -16.06 -33.66 -20.50
C THR A 119 -14.95 -34.25 -21.38
N LYS A 120 -15.03 -33.98 -22.69
CA LYS A 120 -14.24 -34.68 -23.73
C LYS A 120 -12.73 -34.52 -23.61
N ALA A 121 -12.01 -35.58 -23.96
CA ALA A 121 -10.57 -35.54 -24.23
C ALA A 121 -10.26 -34.77 -25.52
N SER A 122 -9.12 -34.08 -25.52
CA SER A 122 -8.36 -33.71 -26.73
C SER A 122 -7.10 -34.59 -26.80
N THR A 123 -6.55 -34.82 -28.00
CA THR A 123 -5.54 -35.87 -28.23
C THR A 123 -4.16 -35.48 -27.72
N THR A 124 -3.63 -36.22 -26.75
CA THR A 124 -2.26 -36.09 -26.24
C THR A 124 -1.23 -36.73 -27.17
N ALA A 125 -0.07 -36.06 -27.31
CA ALA A 125 1.17 -36.75 -27.67
C ALA A 125 1.70 -37.50 -26.44
N LYS A 126 2.33 -38.66 -26.64
CA LYS A 126 2.80 -39.51 -25.53
C LYS A 126 4.12 -38.96 -24.93
N PRO A 127 4.22 -38.70 -23.60
CA PRO A 127 5.48 -38.38 -22.94
C PRO A 127 6.49 -39.55 -23.01
N LYS A 128 7.77 -39.24 -22.75
CA LYS A 128 8.80 -40.26 -22.50
C LYS A 128 8.80 -40.63 -21.02
N ASP A 129 8.94 -41.92 -20.73
CA ASP A 129 9.16 -42.40 -19.36
C ASP A 129 10.54 -41.98 -18.83
N GLY A 130 10.61 -41.55 -17.56
CA GLY A 130 11.85 -41.56 -16.76
C GLY A 130 12.34 -40.22 -16.18
N ALA A 131 11.76 -39.07 -16.54
CA ALA A 131 12.20 -37.78 -15.98
C ALA A 131 11.73 -37.61 -14.52
N LYS A 132 12.68 -37.33 -13.61
CA LYS A 132 12.39 -37.10 -12.17
C LYS A 132 11.76 -35.74 -11.87
N PHE A 133 11.85 -34.79 -12.80
CA PHE A 133 11.27 -33.46 -12.71
C PHE A 133 10.79 -33.03 -14.10
N SER A 134 9.76 -32.18 -14.17
CA SER A 134 9.58 -31.29 -15.33
C SER A 134 9.82 -29.85 -14.92
N ILE A 135 10.03 -28.99 -15.91
CA ILE A 135 10.17 -27.56 -15.68
C ILE A 135 9.47 -26.79 -16.80
N ASP A 136 8.38 -26.14 -16.42
CA ASP A 136 7.42 -25.55 -17.36
C ASP A 136 7.70 -24.03 -17.44
N TRP A 137 8.07 -23.58 -18.64
CA TRP A 137 8.62 -22.23 -18.87
C TRP A 137 7.58 -21.29 -19.49
N LYS A 138 7.29 -20.19 -18.79
CA LYS A 138 6.42 -19.13 -19.27
C LYS A 138 7.22 -17.86 -19.54
N LEU A 139 7.29 -17.45 -20.80
CA LEU A 139 7.76 -16.13 -21.19
C LEU A 139 6.67 -15.12 -20.78
N ASN A 140 6.95 -14.28 -19.78
CA ASN A 140 6.02 -13.25 -19.29
C ASN A 140 6.14 -11.95 -20.10
N SER A 141 7.34 -11.59 -20.55
CA SER A 141 7.62 -10.33 -21.25
C SER A 141 8.85 -10.42 -22.14
N THR A 142 8.91 -9.55 -23.16
CA THR A 142 10.09 -9.30 -24.00
C THR A 142 10.17 -7.83 -24.36
N TRP A 143 11.36 -7.25 -24.37
CA TRP A 143 11.64 -5.89 -24.82
C TRP A 143 13.04 -5.81 -25.45
N GLU A 144 13.39 -4.67 -26.04
CA GLU A 144 14.76 -4.38 -26.47
C GLU A 144 15.33 -3.23 -25.64
N GLU A 145 16.59 -3.36 -25.22
CA GLU A 145 17.25 -2.34 -24.41
C GLU A 145 18.75 -2.29 -24.74
N GLY A 146 19.27 -1.10 -25.06
CA GLY A 146 20.70 -0.92 -25.39
C GLY A 146 21.22 -1.76 -26.58
N GLY A 147 20.34 -2.24 -27.46
CA GLY A 147 20.68 -3.17 -28.54
C GLY A 147 20.79 -4.65 -28.11
N LYS A 148 20.15 -5.02 -26.99
CA LYS A 148 20.00 -6.40 -26.51
C LYS A 148 18.53 -6.81 -26.52
N ASN A 149 18.29 -8.08 -26.80
CA ASN A 149 16.99 -8.75 -26.62
C ASN A 149 16.85 -9.06 -25.13
N CYS A 150 15.83 -8.50 -24.50
CA CYS A 150 15.55 -8.63 -23.07
C CYS A 150 14.21 -9.34 -22.87
N GLY A 151 14.01 -9.95 -21.70
CA GLY A 151 12.73 -10.59 -21.37
C GLY A 151 12.67 -11.16 -19.97
N GLY A 152 11.45 -11.50 -19.54
CA GLY A 152 11.16 -12.13 -18.25
C GLY A 152 10.64 -13.56 -18.42
N TYR A 153 11.27 -14.52 -17.76
CA TYR A 153 10.80 -15.91 -17.68
C TYR A 153 10.37 -16.26 -16.26
N GLU A 154 9.18 -16.86 -16.13
CA GLU A 154 8.82 -17.69 -14.98
C GLU A 154 9.05 -19.16 -15.32
N ALA A 155 9.37 -19.95 -14.31
CA ALA A 155 9.54 -21.39 -14.39
C ALA A 155 8.83 -22.07 -13.22
N THR A 156 8.08 -23.13 -13.51
CA THR A 156 7.53 -24.02 -12.47
C THR A 156 8.24 -25.36 -12.50
N ILE A 157 9.00 -25.70 -11.45
CA ILE A 157 9.54 -27.04 -11.26
C ILE A 157 8.43 -27.93 -10.70
N THR A 158 8.24 -29.12 -11.25
CA THR A 158 7.34 -30.15 -10.68
C THR A 158 8.12 -31.41 -10.33
N ASN A 159 8.03 -31.87 -9.08
CA ASN A 159 8.71 -33.07 -8.57
C ASN A 159 7.95 -34.34 -8.99
N LYS A 160 8.52 -35.08 -9.95
CA LYS A 160 7.99 -36.35 -10.47
C LYS A 160 8.81 -37.56 -9.97
N SER A 161 9.64 -37.37 -8.94
CA SER A 161 10.66 -38.36 -8.53
C SER A 161 10.14 -39.52 -7.67
N GLY A 162 8.92 -39.39 -7.13
CA GLY A 162 8.29 -40.39 -6.25
C GLY A 162 8.55 -40.19 -4.75
N ALA A 163 9.42 -39.26 -4.36
CA ALA A 163 9.68 -38.90 -2.97
C ALA A 163 9.82 -37.37 -2.82
N ASP A 164 9.74 -36.87 -1.59
CA ASP A 164 9.97 -35.46 -1.26
C ASP A 164 11.45 -35.09 -1.48
N VAL A 165 11.69 -33.83 -1.85
CA VAL A 165 13.02 -33.33 -2.24
C VAL A 165 13.35 -32.07 -1.46
N ASP A 166 14.28 -32.19 -0.52
CA ASP A 166 14.82 -31.06 0.25
C ASP A 166 15.99 -30.39 -0.48
N GLY A 167 15.72 -29.23 -1.05
CA GLY A 167 16.66 -28.42 -1.81
C GLY A 167 16.62 -28.72 -3.30
N TRP A 168 16.56 -27.68 -4.11
CA TRP A 168 16.57 -27.78 -5.57
C TRP A 168 17.63 -26.87 -6.19
N THR A 169 18.17 -27.30 -7.32
CA THR A 169 19.11 -26.56 -8.14
C THR A 169 18.79 -26.78 -9.60
N VAL A 170 18.41 -25.71 -10.29
CA VAL A 170 18.30 -25.67 -11.75
C VAL A 170 19.64 -25.24 -12.35
N LYS A 171 20.00 -25.85 -13.48
CA LYS A 171 21.08 -25.36 -14.35
C LYS A 171 20.59 -25.23 -15.78
N LEU A 172 20.97 -24.12 -16.41
CA LEU A 172 20.59 -23.72 -17.76
C LEU A 172 21.84 -23.31 -18.54
N THR A 173 21.90 -23.69 -19.82
CA THR A 173 22.83 -23.07 -20.76
C THR A 173 22.20 -21.79 -21.32
N VAL A 174 22.94 -20.68 -21.22
CA VAL A 174 22.55 -19.35 -21.71
C VAL A 174 23.53 -18.87 -22.79
N PRO A 175 23.16 -17.94 -23.70
CA PRO A 175 24.06 -17.45 -24.74
C PRO A 175 25.27 -16.68 -24.17
N VAL A 176 26.30 -16.50 -25.00
CA VAL A 176 27.41 -15.57 -24.69
C VAL A 176 26.86 -14.15 -24.71
N GLY A 177 27.22 -13.33 -23.72
CA GLY A 177 26.64 -11.99 -23.55
C GLY A 177 25.25 -12.01 -22.91
N PHE A 178 24.84 -13.12 -22.29
CA PHE A 178 23.69 -13.15 -21.39
C PHE A 178 24.02 -12.45 -20.06
N GLU A 179 23.13 -11.56 -19.65
CA GLU A 179 23.16 -10.82 -18.41
C GLU A 179 21.86 -11.10 -17.65
N LEU A 180 21.96 -11.38 -16.35
CA LEU A 180 20.82 -11.51 -15.45
C LEU A 180 20.48 -10.11 -14.91
N THR A 181 19.32 -9.57 -15.26
CA THR A 181 18.96 -8.16 -14.96
C THR A 181 18.02 -8.03 -13.76
N ALA A 182 17.20 -9.05 -13.47
CA ALA A 182 16.49 -9.21 -12.20
C ALA A 182 16.24 -10.69 -11.93
N SER A 183 15.98 -11.06 -10.67
CA SER A 183 15.79 -12.47 -10.29
C SER A 183 15.04 -12.63 -8.98
N TRP A 184 14.10 -13.58 -8.92
CA TRP A 184 13.27 -13.85 -7.75
C TRP A 184 13.13 -15.35 -7.46
N ASN A 185 12.73 -15.65 -6.22
CA ASN A 185 12.43 -16.99 -5.67
C ASN A 185 13.54 -18.03 -5.86
N GLY A 186 14.80 -17.60 -5.90
CA GLY A 186 15.98 -18.46 -5.92
C GLY A 186 17.28 -17.68 -5.80
N VAL A 187 18.36 -18.37 -5.45
CA VAL A 187 19.73 -17.85 -5.41
C VAL A 187 20.42 -18.10 -6.74
N TYR A 188 20.74 -17.04 -7.48
CA TYR A 188 21.27 -17.13 -8.85
C TYR A 188 22.80 -17.02 -8.89
N THR A 189 23.43 -17.71 -9.83
CA THR A 189 24.87 -17.62 -10.11
C THR A 189 25.13 -17.88 -11.59
N LEU A 190 25.58 -16.86 -12.31
CA LEU A 190 26.00 -16.96 -13.70
C LEU A 190 27.52 -17.20 -13.76
N SER A 191 27.94 -18.22 -14.50
CA SER A 191 29.36 -18.52 -14.74
C SER A 191 29.57 -18.91 -16.21
N GLY A 192 30.17 -18.00 -16.98
CA GLY A 192 30.24 -18.12 -18.43
C GLY A 192 28.84 -18.27 -19.03
N THR A 193 28.63 -19.32 -19.83
CA THR A 193 27.34 -19.67 -20.45
C THR A 193 26.46 -20.58 -19.58
N THR A 194 26.74 -20.72 -18.28
CA THR A 194 25.93 -21.53 -17.36
C THR A 194 25.28 -20.67 -16.28
N LEU A 195 23.95 -20.57 -16.30
CA LEU A 195 23.16 -20.03 -15.21
C LEU A 195 22.81 -21.17 -14.25
N THR A 196 23.18 -21.04 -12.98
CA THR A 196 22.76 -21.92 -11.89
C THR A 196 21.79 -21.15 -10.99
N ILE A 197 20.68 -21.80 -10.61
CA ILE A 197 19.63 -21.23 -9.77
C ILE A 197 19.39 -22.24 -8.66
N LYS A 198 19.46 -21.83 -7.39
CA LYS A 198 19.14 -22.68 -6.24
C LYS A 198 17.86 -22.20 -5.56
N ASN A 199 17.27 -23.06 -4.75
CA ASN A 199 16.24 -22.65 -3.82
C ASN A 199 16.72 -21.55 -2.84
N GLU A 200 15.78 -20.72 -2.42
CA GLU A 200 15.90 -19.92 -1.21
C GLU A 200 15.65 -20.78 0.05
N SER A 201 15.91 -20.22 1.23
CA SER A 201 15.69 -20.88 2.51
C SER A 201 14.24 -21.34 2.73
N TYR A 202 13.26 -20.62 2.18
CA TYR A 202 11.82 -20.85 2.40
C TYR A 202 11.15 -21.75 1.34
N ASN A 203 11.73 -21.93 0.15
CA ASN A 203 11.11 -22.69 -0.96
C ASN A 203 11.89 -23.97 -1.35
N GLY A 204 12.76 -24.45 -0.47
CA GLY A 204 13.65 -25.59 -0.73
C GLY A 204 12.96 -26.95 -0.85
N THR A 205 11.96 -27.24 -0.02
CA THR A 205 11.29 -28.55 -0.01
C THR A 205 10.20 -28.62 -1.08
N ILE A 206 10.30 -29.59 -1.99
CA ILE A 206 9.25 -29.93 -2.95
C ILE A 206 8.73 -31.33 -2.65
N ALA A 207 7.48 -31.43 -2.16
CA ALA A 207 6.83 -32.70 -1.90
C ALA A 207 6.68 -33.55 -3.18
N SER A 208 6.50 -34.87 -3.04
CA SER A 208 6.27 -35.80 -4.15
C SER A 208 5.00 -35.45 -4.91
N GLY A 209 5.11 -35.15 -6.21
CA GLY A 209 4.02 -34.62 -7.04
C GLY A 209 3.73 -33.13 -6.86
N GLY A 210 4.42 -32.45 -5.92
CA GLY A 210 4.33 -31.01 -5.70
C GLY A 210 5.20 -30.19 -6.66
N SER A 211 5.04 -28.87 -6.61
CA SER A 211 5.71 -27.92 -7.49
C SER A 211 6.21 -26.67 -6.74
N THR A 212 7.17 -25.96 -7.32
CA THR A 212 7.68 -24.67 -6.82
C THR A 212 8.08 -23.76 -7.99
N GLY A 213 8.03 -22.45 -7.79
CA GLY A 213 8.21 -21.45 -8.85
C GLY A 213 9.40 -20.52 -8.64
N PHE A 214 10.08 -20.15 -9.73
CA PHE A 214 11.09 -19.09 -9.75
C PHE A 214 11.06 -18.33 -11.07
N GLY A 215 11.61 -17.12 -11.10
CA GLY A 215 11.71 -16.36 -12.34
C GLY A 215 12.83 -15.33 -12.37
N PHE A 216 13.14 -14.87 -13.57
CA PHE A 216 14.21 -13.89 -13.81
C PHE A 216 13.96 -13.06 -15.07
N ASN A 217 14.51 -11.85 -15.04
CA ASN A 217 14.71 -11.03 -16.23
C ASN A 217 16.15 -11.22 -16.76
N TYR A 218 16.28 -11.17 -18.08
CA TYR A 218 17.57 -11.26 -18.77
C TYR A 218 17.72 -10.15 -19.82
N ALA A 219 18.96 -9.92 -20.22
CA ALA A 219 19.34 -9.20 -21.44
C ALA A 219 20.42 -10.00 -22.18
N CYS A 220 20.32 -10.13 -23.51
CA CYS A 220 21.36 -10.78 -24.32
C CYS A 220 21.37 -10.29 -25.77
N THR A 221 22.52 -10.36 -26.44
CA THR A 221 22.73 -9.87 -27.82
C THR A 221 22.19 -10.83 -28.91
N GLY A 222 21.06 -11.49 -28.65
CA GLY A 222 20.41 -12.48 -29.52
C GLY A 222 19.35 -13.28 -28.77
N ASP A 223 18.63 -14.15 -29.46
CA ASP A 223 17.49 -14.86 -28.86
C ASP A 223 17.88 -15.86 -27.75
N PHE A 224 17.18 -15.76 -26.61
CA PHE A 224 17.23 -16.74 -25.53
C PHE A 224 15.89 -17.47 -25.34
N LYS A 225 15.95 -18.80 -25.39
CA LYS A 225 14.86 -19.69 -24.98
C LYS A 225 15.42 -20.83 -24.11
N PRO A 226 14.86 -21.10 -22.91
CA PRO A 226 15.36 -22.11 -21.98
C PRO A 226 15.06 -23.54 -22.49
N THR A 227 15.96 -24.08 -23.30
CA THR A 227 15.80 -25.39 -23.99
C THR A 227 16.65 -26.52 -23.41
N LYS A 228 17.48 -26.24 -22.41
CA LYS A 228 18.45 -27.18 -21.82
C LYS A 228 18.54 -26.99 -20.30
N ALA A 229 17.43 -27.27 -19.62
CA ALA A 229 17.34 -27.24 -18.17
C ALA A 229 17.68 -28.62 -17.55
N THR A 230 18.35 -28.61 -16.40
CA THR A 230 18.43 -29.78 -15.51
C THR A 230 18.03 -29.37 -14.10
N VAL A 231 17.29 -30.24 -13.38
CA VAL A 231 16.89 -30.04 -11.99
C VAL A 231 17.56 -31.12 -11.13
N ASN A 232 18.33 -30.71 -10.11
CA ASN A 232 19.13 -31.60 -9.27
C ASN A 232 20.00 -32.59 -10.09
N GLY A 233 20.56 -32.12 -11.20
CA GLY A 233 21.39 -32.91 -12.13
C GLY A 233 20.62 -33.90 -13.02
N SER A 234 19.31 -34.05 -12.82
CA SER A 234 18.44 -34.80 -13.73
C SER A 234 18.03 -33.93 -14.91
N ALA A 235 17.96 -34.49 -16.11
CA ALA A 235 17.26 -33.83 -17.22
C ALA A 235 15.78 -33.62 -16.83
N ALA A 236 15.24 -32.45 -17.15
CA ALA A 236 13.84 -32.13 -16.94
C ALA A 236 13.16 -31.92 -18.29
N ASP A 237 12.00 -32.55 -18.48
CA ASP A 237 11.17 -32.28 -19.65
C ASP A 237 10.62 -30.85 -19.56
N ALA A 238 10.66 -30.13 -20.69
CA ALA A 238 10.18 -28.76 -20.81
C ALA A 238 9.04 -28.71 -21.82
N GLU A 239 7.81 -28.55 -21.33
CA GLU A 239 6.66 -28.27 -22.20
C GLU A 239 6.66 -26.77 -22.56
N SER A 240 6.31 -26.45 -23.80
CA SER A 240 6.32 -25.07 -24.32
C SER A 240 5.00 -24.72 -25.00
N GLY A 241 4.34 -23.67 -24.50
CA GLY A 241 3.12 -23.13 -25.09
C GLY A 241 3.41 -22.49 -26.44
N SER A 242 2.66 -22.86 -27.48
CA SER A 242 2.92 -22.43 -28.86
C SER A 242 2.13 -21.19 -29.26
N GLY A 243 2.85 -20.12 -29.61
CA GLY A 243 2.36 -19.04 -30.47
C GLY A 243 2.66 -19.34 -31.94
N GLN A 244 1.81 -18.91 -32.87
CA GLN A 244 1.90 -19.31 -34.28
C GLN A 244 3.01 -18.58 -35.06
N SER A 245 3.51 -19.25 -36.10
CA SER A 245 4.48 -18.70 -37.06
C SER A 245 3.81 -17.86 -38.14
N HIS A 246 4.46 -16.75 -38.52
CA HIS A 246 4.39 -16.14 -39.84
C HIS A 246 5.81 -15.83 -40.34
N SER A 247 5.96 -15.63 -41.65
CA SER A 247 7.25 -15.47 -42.33
C SER A 247 7.43 -14.09 -42.96
N GLU A 248 8.65 -13.56 -42.85
CA GLU A 248 9.20 -12.46 -43.65
C GLU A 248 9.21 -12.75 -45.17
N PRO A 249 9.50 -11.77 -46.07
CA PRO A 249 10.19 -10.48 -45.81
C PRO A 249 9.60 -9.21 -46.48
N ALA A 250 10.02 -8.03 -45.99
CA ALA A 250 10.56 -6.91 -46.80
C ALA A 250 10.98 -5.72 -45.90
N GLU A 251 12.16 -5.13 -46.14
CA GLU A 251 12.59 -3.91 -45.45
C GLU A 251 11.71 -2.71 -45.79
N THR A 252 11.19 -2.01 -44.78
CA THR A 252 10.76 -0.60 -44.89
C THR A 252 11.00 0.10 -43.57
N THR A 253 11.62 1.28 -43.60
CA THR A 253 11.92 2.08 -42.40
C THR A 253 10.66 2.76 -41.86
N ALA A 254 9.94 2.05 -40.99
CA ALA A 254 8.87 2.62 -40.17
C ALA A 254 9.46 3.23 -38.88
N ALA A 255 9.06 4.46 -38.54
CA ALA A 255 9.42 5.08 -37.28
C ALA A 255 8.62 4.45 -36.14
N VAL A 256 9.30 3.91 -35.12
CA VAL A 256 8.64 3.34 -33.93
C VAL A 256 8.07 4.47 -33.08
N THR A 257 6.76 4.52 -32.96
CA THR A 257 6.04 5.44 -32.07
C THR A 257 6.24 5.07 -30.60
N VAL A 258 6.29 6.08 -29.74
CA VAL A 258 6.32 5.94 -28.27
C VAL A 258 5.18 5.04 -27.80
N GLN A 259 5.44 4.09 -26.90
CA GLN A 259 4.36 3.39 -26.19
C GLN A 259 3.67 4.37 -25.25
N THR A 260 2.49 4.83 -25.67
CA THR A 260 1.59 5.64 -24.83
C THR A 260 0.92 4.76 -23.78
N VAL A 261 0.76 5.30 -22.57
CA VAL A 261 -0.19 4.79 -21.57
C VAL A 261 -1.56 4.55 -22.26
N PRO A 262 -2.30 3.47 -21.94
CA PRO A 262 -3.62 3.26 -22.54
C PRO A 262 -4.54 4.44 -22.23
N PRO A 263 -5.27 5.00 -23.22
CA PRO A 263 -6.28 5.99 -22.92
C PRO A 263 -7.31 5.37 -21.96
N ALA A 264 -7.72 6.13 -20.95
CA ALA A 264 -8.88 5.76 -20.15
C ALA A 264 -10.08 5.53 -21.09
N PRO A 265 -10.93 4.51 -20.88
CA PRO A 265 -12.04 4.23 -21.78
C PRO A 265 -12.95 5.45 -21.96
N GLU A 266 -13.45 5.68 -23.19
CA GLU A 266 -14.66 6.48 -23.34
C GLU A 266 -15.80 5.76 -22.62
N ASP A 267 -16.38 6.43 -21.64
CA ASP A 267 -17.42 5.92 -20.75
C ASP A 267 -18.71 6.71 -21.04
N PRO A 268 -19.45 6.35 -22.11
CA PRO A 268 -20.60 7.12 -22.59
C PRO A 268 -21.78 7.14 -21.61
N ASP A 269 -21.78 6.22 -20.64
CA ASP A 269 -22.81 6.08 -19.61
C ASP A 269 -22.41 6.72 -18.27
N GLY A 270 -21.15 7.14 -18.10
CA GLY A 270 -20.64 7.78 -16.87
C GLY A 270 -20.51 6.84 -15.67
N THR A 271 -20.18 5.57 -15.92
CA THR A 271 -20.22 4.46 -14.95
C THR A 271 -18.99 4.34 -14.05
N THR A 272 -17.84 4.87 -14.46
CA THR A 272 -16.57 4.78 -13.72
C THR A 272 -16.30 6.05 -12.89
N PRO A 273 -15.65 5.93 -11.72
CA PRO A 273 -15.33 7.07 -10.86
C PRO A 273 -14.71 8.27 -11.58
N VAL A 274 -13.70 8.03 -12.42
CA VAL A 274 -12.93 9.10 -13.09
C VAL A 274 -13.67 9.67 -14.29
N ALA A 275 -14.51 8.91 -15.01
CA ALA A 275 -15.38 9.51 -16.02
C ALA A 275 -16.45 10.41 -15.40
N ALA A 276 -17.09 9.94 -14.31
CA ALA A 276 -18.09 10.70 -13.59
C ALA A 276 -17.51 12.00 -12.99
N HIS A 277 -16.39 11.91 -12.26
CA HIS A 277 -15.87 13.01 -11.44
C HIS A 277 -14.64 13.74 -12.01
N GLY A 278 -13.84 13.11 -12.88
CA GLY A 278 -12.72 13.73 -13.60
C GLY A 278 -11.65 14.35 -12.70
N GLN A 279 -11.09 15.49 -13.12
CA GLN A 279 -10.02 16.16 -12.38
C GLN A 279 -10.47 16.57 -10.98
N LEU A 280 -9.73 16.09 -9.97
CA LEU A 280 -9.95 16.47 -8.58
C LEU A 280 -9.21 17.77 -8.23
N SER A 281 -9.74 18.49 -7.26
CA SER A 281 -9.11 19.65 -6.63
C SER A 281 -9.48 19.74 -5.15
N VAL A 282 -8.78 20.59 -4.38
CA VAL A 282 -9.07 20.82 -2.96
C VAL A 282 -9.72 22.19 -2.80
N LYS A 283 -10.88 22.26 -2.13
CA LYS A 283 -11.59 23.52 -1.86
C LYS A 283 -11.99 23.59 -0.40
N GLY A 284 -11.34 24.48 0.36
CA GLY A 284 -11.43 24.50 1.81
C GLY A 284 -10.91 23.19 2.39
N THR A 285 -11.73 22.49 3.17
CA THR A 285 -11.40 21.18 3.75
C THR A 285 -11.67 20.01 2.80
N GLN A 286 -12.37 20.22 1.68
CA GLN A 286 -12.95 19.16 0.87
C GLN A 286 -12.11 18.83 -0.36
N LEU A 287 -11.99 17.53 -0.64
CA LEU A 287 -11.71 17.03 -1.98
C LEU A 287 -12.97 17.18 -2.84
N VAL A 288 -12.84 17.75 -4.04
CA VAL A 288 -13.97 18.01 -4.94
C VAL A 288 -13.71 17.54 -6.36
N ASP A 289 -14.79 17.21 -7.07
CA ASP A 289 -14.78 16.80 -8.47
C ASP A 289 -14.59 17.97 -9.47
N LYS A 290 -14.56 17.64 -10.77
CA LYS A 290 -14.45 18.59 -11.89
C LYS A 290 -15.54 19.68 -11.90
N ASN A 291 -16.68 19.43 -11.24
CA ASN A 291 -17.80 20.37 -11.12
C ASN A 291 -17.69 21.23 -9.85
N GLY A 292 -16.74 20.93 -8.97
CA GLY A 292 -16.59 21.55 -7.65
C GLY A 292 -17.50 20.97 -6.57
N LYS A 293 -18.13 19.82 -6.80
CA LYS A 293 -18.93 19.11 -5.79
C LYS A 293 -17.99 18.28 -4.90
N GLY A 294 -18.21 18.29 -3.58
CA GLY A 294 -17.51 17.40 -2.64
C GLY A 294 -17.61 15.94 -3.07
N TYR A 295 -16.47 15.25 -3.12
CA TYR A 295 -16.36 13.88 -3.57
C TYR A 295 -15.34 13.11 -2.73
N GLN A 296 -15.84 12.06 -2.07
CA GLN A 296 -15.09 11.27 -1.10
C GLN A 296 -14.50 10.03 -1.78
N LEU A 297 -13.18 9.84 -1.68
CA LEU A 297 -12.54 8.61 -2.09
C LEU A 297 -12.57 7.59 -0.94
N ARG A 298 -13.01 6.37 -1.24
CA ARG A 298 -13.04 5.21 -0.33
C ARG A 298 -12.39 4.03 -1.04
N GLY A 299 -11.36 3.44 -0.45
CA GLY A 299 -10.62 2.36 -1.11
C GLY A 299 -9.60 1.61 -0.28
N MET A 300 -8.67 0.94 -0.97
CA MET A 300 -7.68 0.05 -0.40
C MET A 300 -6.26 0.54 -0.67
N SER A 301 -5.39 0.46 0.33
CA SER A 301 -3.95 0.41 0.14
C SER A 301 -3.53 -1.02 -0.17
N THR A 302 -2.60 -1.19 -1.10
CA THR A 302 -1.75 -2.38 -1.12
C THR A 302 -0.95 -2.43 0.19
N HIS A 303 -0.47 -3.63 0.58
CA HIS A 303 0.75 -3.70 1.38
C HIS A 303 1.93 -3.15 0.53
N GLY A 304 3.15 -3.10 1.08
CA GLY A 304 4.32 -2.73 0.31
C GLY A 304 4.46 -3.56 -0.96
N ILE A 305 4.37 -2.90 -2.12
CA ILE A 305 4.05 -3.57 -3.39
C ILE A 305 5.06 -4.66 -3.77
N THR A 306 6.33 -4.53 -3.39
CA THR A 306 7.38 -5.50 -3.70
C THR A 306 7.37 -6.76 -2.83
N TRP A 307 6.73 -6.74 -1.66
CA TRP A 307 6.49 -7.96 -0.86
C TRP A 307 5.23 -8.72 -1.31
N PHE A 308 4.22 -8.01 -1.81
CA PHE A 308 2.94 -8.57 -2.27
C PHE A 308 2.61 -8.20 -3.73
N PRO A 309 3.53 -8.44 -4.69
CA PRO A 309 3.41 -7.94 -6.07
C PRO A 309 2.26 -8.57 -6.86
N ASP A 310 1.83 -9.77 -6.45
CA ASP A 310 0.74 -10.50 -7.09
C ASP A 310 -0.59 -9.77 -6.95
N PHE A 311 -0.84 -9.06 -5.84
CA PHE A 311 -2.06 -8.27 -5.62
C PHE A 311 -2.13 -6.99 -6.46
N VAL A 312 -1.01 -6.55 -7.06
CA VAL A 312 -0.99 -5.43 -8.03
C VAL A 312 -1.39 -5.94 -9.41
N ASN A 313 -2.66 -6.26 -9.62
CA ASN A 313 -3.17 -6.78 -10.90
C ASN A 313 -4.60 -6.32 -11.23
N GLU A 314 -4.97 -6.47 -12.51
CA GLU A 314 -6.25 -5.98 -13.04
C GLU A 314 -7.48 -6.69 -12.45
N ASN A 315 -7.43 -8.00 -12.19
CA ASN A 315 -8.57 -8.70 -11.59
C ASN A 315 -8.77 -8.28 -10.13
N ALA A 316 -7.69 -8.11 -9.36
CA ALA A 316 -7.75 -7.62 -8.00
C ALA A 316 -8.39 -6.23 -7.94
N PHE A 317 -7.86 -5.27 -8.70
CA PHE A 317 -8.37 -3.88 -8.68
C PHE A 317 -9.77 -3.78 -9.29
N ARG A 318 -10.09 -4.59 -10.31
CA ARG A 318 -11.45 -4.75 -10.83
C ARG A 318 -12.42 -5.29 -9.79
N THR A 319 -12.01 -6.25 -8.96
CA THR A 319 -12.85 -6.78 -7.87
C THR A 319 -13.12 -5.71 -6.81
N LEU A 320 -12.13 -4.86 -6.51
CA LEU A 320 -12.32 -3.72 -5.60
C LEU A 320 -13.34 -2.72 -6.17
N ARG A 321 -13.25 -2.38 -7.46
CA ARG A 321 -14.21 -1.50 -8.12
C ARG A 321 -15.62 -2.11 -8.24
N ASP A 322 -15.71 -3.33 -8.77
CA ASP A 322 -16.97 -3.93 -9.25
C ASP A 322 -17.72 -4.71 -8.15
N ASP A 323 -17.02 -5.22 -7.12
CA ASP A 323 -17.63 -5.92 -5.97
C ASP A 323 -17.45 -5.19 -4.64
N TRP A 324 -16.33 -4.50 -4.39
CA TRP A 324 -16.20 -3.72 -3.13
C TRP A 324 -16.77 -2.30 -3.26
N SER A 325 -17.12 -1.84 -4.48
CA SER A 325 -17.59 -0.47 -4.76
C SER A 325 -16.56 0.64 -4.47
N THR A 326 -15.26 0.31 -4.41
CA THR A 326 -14.21 1.32 -4.17
C THR A 326 -13.93 2.17 -5.40
N ASN A 327 -13.50 3.42 -5.17
CA ASN A 327 -13.20 4.38 -6.24
C ASN A 327 -11.72 4.78 -6.34
N VAL A 328 -10.88 4.33 -5.38
CA VAL A 328 -9.44 4.59 -5.33
C VAL A 328 -8.64 3.33 -4.95
N VAL A 329 -7.39 3.25 -5.40
CA VAL A 329 -6.36 2.32 -4.89
C VAL A 329 -5.11 3.11 -4.50
N ARG A 330 -4.51 2.82 -3.34
CA ARG A 330 -3.20 3.34 -2.93
C ARG A 330 -2.11 2.31 -3.16
N LEU A 331 -1.01 2.73 -3.78
CA LEU A 331 0.11 1.88 -4.16
C LEU A 331 1.32 2.19 -3.27
N ALA A 332 1.42 1.50 -2.14
CA ALA A 332 2.46 1.71 -1.14
C ALA A 332 3.84 1.24 -1.66
N MET A 333 4.65 2.17 -2.19
CA MET A 333 6.00 1.87 -2.68
C MET A 333 7.04 2.20 -1.61
N TYR A 334 7.42 1.18 -0.81
CA TYR A 334 8.38 1.35 0.29
C TYR A 334 9.71 1.88 -0.21
N VAL A 335 10.18 2.94 0.44
CA VAL A 335 11.42 3.63 0.06
C VAL A 335 12.64 2.85 0.53
N ASP A 336 12.68 2.56 1.83
CA ASP A 336 13.66 1.72 2.52
C ASP A 336 12.99 1.04 3.72
N GLU A 337 13.61 -0.01 4.22
CA GLU A 337 13.33 -0.61 5.52
C GLU A 337 14.65 -1.12 6.12
N TRP A 338 15.51 -0.18 6.52
CA TRP A 338 16.87 -0.42 7.02
C TRP A 338 17.76 -1.30 6.13
N GLY A 339 17.59 -1.23 4.80
CA GLY A 339 18.32 -2.09 3.86
C GLY A 339 17.63 -3.42 3.52
N ASN A 340 16.39 -3.67 3.93
CA ASN A 340 15.62 -4.84 3.48
C ASN A 340 15.51 -4.83 1.94
N GLY A 341 16.05 -5.86 1.30
CA GLY A 341 16.48 -5.86 -0.11
C GLY A 341 15.38 -5.77 -1.17
N GLN A 342 14.13 -5.49 -0.79
CA GLN A 342 12.98 -5.40 -1.68
C GLN A 342 12.38 -3.99 -1.76
N CYS A 343 12.85 -3.01 -0.98
CA CYS A 343 12.37 -1.62 -1.08
C CYS A 343 12.95 -0.91 -2.32
N TYR A 344 12.37 0.24 -2.68
CA TYR A 344 12.79 1.06 -3.84
C TYR A 344 14.29 1.36 -3.82
N MET A 345 14.89 1.69 -2.68
CA MET A 345 16.32 2.03 -2.64
C MET A 345 17.26 0.88 -3.04
N GLN A 346 16.79 -0.38 -2.98
CA GLN A 346 17.52 -1.59 -3.36
C GLN A 346 17.05 -2.15 -4.71
N ASN A 347 15.81 -1.86 -5.13
CA ASN A 347 15.22 -2.30 -6.41
C ASN A 347 14.45 -1.16 -7.11
N LYS A 348 15.14 -0.07 -7.47
CA LYS A 348 14.51 1.15 -8.02
C LYS A 348 13.64 0.87 -9.25
N ASP A 349 14.19 0.16 -10.22
CA ASP A 349 13.50 -0.09 -11.48
C ASP A 349 12.35 -1.09 -11.33
N GLY A 350 12.52 -2.18 -10.57
CA GLY A 350 11.45 -3.15 -10.32
C GLY A 350 10.29 -2.56 -9.51
N SER A 351 10.59 -1.80 -8.45
CA SER A 351 9.56 -1.08 -7.67
C SER A 351 8.81 -0.06 -8.55
N THR A 352 9.53 0.69 -9.39
CA THR A 352 8.90 1.67 -10.28
C THR A 352 8.07 1.00 -11.38
N GLN A 353 8.54 -0.10 -11.99
CA GLN A 353 7.77 -0.86 -12.98
C GLN A 353 6.47 -1.43 -12.38
N LEU A 354 6.52 -1.92 -11.14
CA LEU A 354 5.36 -2.47 -10.45
C LEU A 354 4.35 -1.38 -10.03
N LEU A 355 4.84 -0.23 -9.56
CA LEU A 355 4.03 0.97 -9.34
C LEU A 355 3.36 1.43 -10.65
N GLU A 356 4.13 1.57 -11.72
CA GLU A 356 3.63 2.03 -13.02
C GLU A 356 2.56 1.08 -13.58
N LYS A 357 2.77 -0.24 -13.48
CA LYS A 357 1.76 -1.26 -13.77
C LYS A 357 0.47 -1.03 -12.98
N GLY A 358 0.56 -0.74 -11.68
CA GLY A 358 -0.59 -0.43 -10.83
C GLY A 358 -1.36 0.82 -11.27
N VAL A 359 -0.63 1.90 -11.59
CA VAL A 359 -1.21 3.15 -12.10
C VAL A 359 -1.90 2.94 -13.45
N ASP A 360 -1.22 2.29 -14.40
CA ASP A 360 -1.75 1.99 -15.74
C ASP A 360 -3.02 1.11 -15.67
N ILE A 361 -3.12 0.21 -14.68
CA ILE A 361 -4.35 -0.57 -14.38
C ILE A 361 -5.47 0.33 -13.84
N CYS A 362 -5.20 1.21 -12.87
CA CYS A 362 -6.22 2.11 -12.33
C CYS A 362 -6.77 3.08 -13.40
N ILE A 363 -5.89 3.59 -14.27
CA ILE A 363 -6.26 4.38 -15.45
C ILE A 363 -7.20 3.58 -16.36
N LYS A 364 -6.84 2.35 -16.73
CA LYS A 364 -7.66 1.45 -17.55
C LYS A 364 -9.03 1.12 -16.92
N LEU A 365 -9.10 1.06 -15.59
CA LEU A 365 -10.34 0.78 -14.84
C LEU A 365 -11.17 2.02 -14.52
N GLY A 366 -10.70 3.23 -14.84
CA GLY A 366 -11.39 4.49 -14.49
C GLY A 366 -11.45 4.75 -12.99
N MET A 367 -10.48 4.22 -12.23
CA MET A 367 -10.31 4.46 -10.78
C MET A 367 -9.28 5.55 -10.52
N TYR A 368 -9.39 6.23 -9.38
CA TYR A 368 -8.32 7.07 -8.87
C TYR A 368 -7.17 6.21 -8.30
N VAL A 369 -5.96 6.77 -8.25
CA VAL A 369 -4.78 6.08 -7.74
C VAL A 369 -3.86 7.00 -6.97
N ILE A 370 -3.50 6.60 -5.76
CA ILE A 370 -2.49 7.29 -4.94
C ILE A 370 -1.14 6.63 -5.19
N ILE A 371 -0.20 7.40 -5.74
CA ILE A 371 1.22 7.05 -5.79
C ILE A 371 1.84 7.44 -4.46
N ASP A 372 2.14 6.45 -3.63
CA ASP A 372 2.68 6.63 -2.28
C ASP A 372 4.20 6.37 -2.23
N TRP A 373 4.95 7.43 -1.91
CA TRP A 373 6.36 7.35 -1.55
C TRP A 373 6.47 6.93 -0.08
N HIS A 374 6.38 5.62 0.13
CA HIS A 374 6.10 5.02 1.43
C HIS A 374 7.35 5.01 2.33
N VAL A 375 7.62 6.18 2.93
CA VAL A 375 8.59 6.36 4.01
C VAL A 375 8.01 5.81 5.31
N LEU A 376 8.78 4.95 5.96
CA LEU A 376 8.48 4.41 7.29
C LEU A 376 9.78 4.21 8.10
N ASN A 377 10.74 3.46 7.55
CA ASN A 377 11.97 3.06 8.25
C ASN A 377 13.22 3.31 7.37
N PRO A 378 13.98 4.41 7.59
CA PRO A 378 13.86 5.40 8.66
C PRO A 378 12.72 6.41 8.43
N GLY A 379 12.21 6.95 9.54
CA GLY A 379 11.08 7.90 9.55
C GLY A 379 11.41 9.36 9.20
N ASP A 380 12.65 9.68 8.84
CA ASP A 380 13.02 11.02 8.37
C ASP A 380 13.07 11.04 6.82
N PRO A 381 12.12 11.72 6.14
CA PRO A 381 12.06 11.73 4.69
C PRO A 381 13.25 12.46 4.04
N THR A 382 14.01 13.27 4.78
CA THR A 382 15.11 14.04 4.21
C THR A 382 16.26 13.17 3.73
N GLN A 383 16.44 11.98 4.31
CA GLN A 383 17.46 10.98 3.92
C GLN A 383 17.40 10.63 2.43
N TYR A 384 16.22 10.68 1.81
CA TYR A 384 16.01 10.36 0.40
C TYR A 384 15.40 11.52 -0.41
N THR A 385 15.65 12.78 0.00
CA THR A 385 15.12 13.99 -0.68
C THR A 385 15.41 14.00 -2.19
N ASP A 386 16.67 13.87 -2.58
CA ASP A 386 17.10 13.92 -3.98
C ASP A 386 16.53 12.75 -4.80
N GLU A 387 16.26 11.63 -4.14
CA GLU A 387 15.74 10.41 -4.75
C GLU A 387 14.23 10.50 -4.97
N ALA A 388 13.50 11.06 -4.01
CA ALA A 388 12.10 11.44 -4.14
C ALA A 388 11.91 12.50 -5.24
N ILE A 389 12.79 13.49 -5.33
CA ILE A 389 12.78 14.52 -6.40
C ILE A 389 12.90 13.86 -7.78
N LYS A 390 13.86 12.94 -7.98
CA LYS A 390 14.04 12.21 -9.26
C LYS A 390 12.83 11.34 -9.58
N PHE A 391 12.30 10.63 -8.59
CA PHE A 391 11.12 9.79 -8.71
C PHE A 391 9.88 10.61 -9.10
N PHE A 392 9.58 11.69 -8.36
CA PHE A 392 8.41 12.51 -8.61
C PHE A 392 8.51 13.31 -9.92
N ASP A 393 9.70 13.75 -10.38
CA ASP A 393 9.83 14.30 -11.74
C ASP A 393 9.49 13.26 -12.81
N LYS A 394 9.92 11.99 -12.63
CA LYS A 394 9.59 10.90 -13.55
C LYS A 394 8.09 10.61 -13.57
N VAL A 395 7.46 10.32 -12.43
CA VAL A 395 6.06 9.87 -12.41
C VAL A 395 5.07 10.99 -12.69
N SER A 396 5.31 12.22 -12.22
CA SER A 396 4.45 13.35 -12.59
C SER A 396 4.53 13.64 -14.09
N LYS A 397 5.71 13.55 -14.70
CA LYS A 397 5.86 13.72 -16.15
C LYS A 397 5.26 12.57 -16.98
N LYS A 398 5.19 11.34 -16.46
CA LYS A 398 4.49 10.22 -17.15
C LYS A 398 2.96 10.40 -17.11
N TYR A 399 2.41 10.95 -16.03
CA TYR A 399 0.98 10.90 -15.76
C TYR A 399 0.25 12.26 -15.68
N ALA A 400 0.89 13.39 -15.97
CA ALA A 400 0.29 14.73 -15.86
C ALA A 400 -1.02 14.94 -16.64
N ASP A 401 -1.29 14.16 -17.69
CA ASP A 401 -2.52 14.23 -18.48
C ASP A 401 -3.66 13.35 -17.91
N TYR A 402 -3.45 12.64 -16.78
CA TYR A 402 -4.37 11.65 -16.21
C TYR A 402 -4.99 12.12 -14.89
N PRO A 403 -6.28 12.51 -14.86
CA PRO A 403 -6.95 12.99 -13.65
C PRO A 403 -7.12 11.94 -12.55
N ASN A 404 -6.75 10.69 -12.84
CA ASN A 404 -6.72 9.57 -11.90
C ASN A 404 -5.72 9.78 -10.75
N VAL A 405 -4.61 10.50 -10.98
CA VAL A 405 -3.42 10.39 -10.13
C VAL A 405 -3.40 11.40 -8.98
N ILE A 406 -3.07 10.90 -7.80
CA ILE A 406 -2.82 11.64 -6.56
C ILE A 406 -1.40 11.28 -6.10
N TYR A 407 -0.62 12.25 -5.62
CA TYR A 407 0.75 12.02 -5.17
C TYR A 407 0.86 12.14 -3.65
N GLU A 408 1.10 11.03 -2.95
CA GLU A 408 1.43 11.03 -1.53
C GLU A 408 2.95 11.06 -1.38
N ILE A 409 3.49 12.23 -1.07
CA ILE A 409 4.94 12.48 -1.15
C ILE A 409 5.72 11.95 0.06
N VAL A 410 5.02 11.60 1.14
CA VAL A 410 5.61 10.95 2.32
C VAL A 410 4.49 10.31 3.15
N ASN A 411 4.56 9.00 3.33
CA ASN A 411 3.63 8.20 4.14
C ASN A 411 3.65 8.60 5.65
N GLU A 412 4.69 8.20 6.39
CA GLU A 412 4.71 8.31 7.86
C GLU A 412 6.03 8.90 8.39
N PRO A 413 6.16 10.24 8.38
CA PRO A 413 7.19 10.92 9.14
C PRO A 413 7.11 10.55 10.64
N ASN A 414 8.21 10.04 11.19
CA ASN A 414 8.24 9.55 12.57
C ASN A 414 9.60 9.75 13.26
N GLY A 415 9.71 9.35 14.53
CA GLY A 415 10.89 9.59 15.35
C GLY A 415 11.14 11.08 15.57
N SER A 416 12.22 11.61 14.98
CA SER A 416 12.62 13.03 15.08
C SER A 416 12.05 13.93 13.96
N ALA A 417 11.25 13.40 13.04
CA ALA A 417 10.71 14.16 11.91
C ALA A 417 9.62 15.17 12.36
N THR A 418 10.02 16.40 12.68
CA THR A 418 9.11 17.50 13.07
C THR A 418 8.51 18.21 11.85
N TRP A 419 7.34 18.84 12.01
CA TRP A 419 6.65 19.53 10.91
C TRP A 419 7.51 20.63 10.29
N GLY A 420 7.80 21.70 11.05
CA GLY A 420 8.53 22.86 10.55
C GLY A 420 10.04 22.64 10.33
N GLY A 421 10.64 21.63 11.01
CA GLY A 421 12.08 21.37 10.91
C GLY A 421 12.48 20.40 9.80
N VAL A 422 11.60 19.45 9.45
CA VAL A 422 11.91 18.32 8.56
C VAL A 422 10.90 18.20 7.42
N ILE A 423 9.61 18.03 7.76
CA ILE A 423 8.60 17.59 6.81
C ILE A 423 8.20 18.71 5.84
N LYS A 424 7.89 19.90 6.35
CA LYS A 424 7.55 21.06 5.52
C LYS A 424 8.72 21.49 4.62
N PRO A 425 9.96 21.62 5.11
CA PRO A 425 11.14 21.84 4.24
C PRO A 425 11.44 20.73 3.23
N TYR A 426 10.96 19.50 3.45
CA TYR A 426 11.00 18.42 2.46
C TYR A 426 9.90 18.62 1.40
N ALA A 427 8.65 18.83 1.82
CA ALA A 427 7.51 19.06 0.94
C ALA A 427 7.70 20.29 0.03
N GLU A 428 8.29 21.37 0.56
CA GLU A 428 8.63 22.59 -0.19
C GLU A 428 9.69 22.37 -1.28
N LYS A 429 10.43 21.25 -1.27
CA LYS A 429 11.34 20.84 -2.36
C LYS A 429 10.66 19.91 -3.37
N VAL A 430 9.78 19.01 -2.93
CA VAL A 430 9.15 17.99 -3.78
C VAL A 430 7.93 18.54 -4.54
N ILE A 431 7.09 19.36 -3.89
CA ILE A 431 5.87 19.92 -4.51
C ILE A 431 6.17 20.73 -5.78
N PRO A 432 7.18 21.63 -5.84
CA PRO A 432 7.53 22.33 -7.08
C PRO A 432 7.94 21.42 -8.24
N VAL A 433 8.46 20.22 -7.96
CA VAL A 433 8.88 19.24 -8.98
C VAL A 433 7.66 18.57 -9.61
N ILE A 434 6.65 18.23 -8.82
CA ILE A 434 5.35 17.77 -9.32
C ILE A 434 4.67 18.91 -10.09
N ARG A 435 4.54 20.10 -9.48
CA ARG A 435 3.86 21.29 -10.03
C ARG A 435 4.44 21.80 -11.36
N LYS A 436 5.72 21.52 -11.63
CA LYS A 436 6.38 21.79 -12.92
C LYS A 436 5.78 20.98 -14.07
N ASN A 437 5.39 19.74 -13.81
CA ASN A 437 4.85 18.80 -14.81
C ASN A 437 3.32 18.79 -14.75
N ASP A 438 2.74 18.52 -13.58
CA ASP A 438 1.31 18.55 -13.28
C ASP A 438 0.98 19.69 -12.30
N LYS A 439 0.35 20.76 -12.82
CA LYS A 439 0.04 21.97 -12.06
C LYS A 439 -1.11 21.77 -11.09
N ASP A 440 -2.04 20.88 -11.41
CA ASP A 440 -3.35 20.79 -10.76
C ASP A 440 -3.47 19.56 -9.85
N ALA A 441 -2.48 18.64 -9.87
CA ALA A 441 -2.42 17.44 -9.04
C ALA A 441 -2.90 17.63 -7.59
N VAL A 442 -3.65 16.67 -7.06
CA VAL A 442 -3.85 16.57 -5.61
C VAL A 442 -2.60 15.94 -4.99
N ILE A 443 -2.03 16.59 -3.98
CA ILE A 443 -0.82 16.13 -3.28
C ILE A 443 -1.15 15.90 -1.80
N ILE A 444 -0.89 14.69 -1.31
CA ILE A 444 -1.00 14.33 0.11
C ILE A 444 0.38 14.44 0.76
N VAL A 445 0.45 15.06 1.94
CA VAL A 445 1.68 15.22 2.71
C VAL A 445 1.50 14.64 4.12
N GLY A 446 2.29 13.62 4.46
CA GLY A 446 2.34 13.06 5.81
C GLY A 446 2.73 14.08 6.88
N THR A 447 2.37 13.81 8.14
CA THR A 447 2.63 14.70 9.29
C THR A 447 3.44 13.97 10.37
N PRO A 448 3.92 14.65 11.44
CA PRO A 448 4.72 13.98 12.47
C PRO A 448 3.95 12.86 13.18
N THR A 449 4.73 12.00 13.85
CA THR A 449 4.24 10.91 14.71
C THR A 449 3.38 9.92 13.91
N TRP A 450 3.95 9.36 12.83
CA TRP A 450 3.25 8.44 11.92
C TRP A 450 1.96 9.05 11.38
N SER A 451 2.06 10.26 10.83
CA SER A 451 0.93 11.03 10.29
C SER A 451 -0.25 11.20 11.27
N GLN A 452 0.04 11.63 12.51
CA GLN A 452 -0.98 11.89 13.54
C GLN A 452 -1.01 13.34 14.05
N ASP A 453 0.10 14.06 14.01
CA ASP A 453 0.20 15.46 14.49
C ASP A 453 -0.21 16.51 13.43
N ILE A 454 -1.37 16.30 12.82
CA ILE A 454 -1.98 17.22 11.84
C ILE A 454 -2.28 18.62 12.41
N ASP A 455 -2.33 18.77 13.74
CA ASP A 455 -2.44 20.06 14.43
C ASP A 455 -1.18 20.92 14.28
N GLN A 456 0.00 20.33 14.06
CA GLN A 456 1.21 21.06 13.68
C GLN A 456 1.10 21.61 12.24
N ALA A 457 0.51 20.82 11.33
CA ALA A 457 0.28 21.25 9.95
C ALA A 457 -0.78 22.37 9.85
N LEU A 458 -1.82 22.34 10.69
CA LEU A 458 -2.78 23.44 10.86
C LEU A 458 -2.13 24.72 11.40
N ALA A 459 -1.16 24.61 12.30
CA ALA A 459 -0.50 25.77 12.89
C ALA A 459 0.44 26.50 11.92
N ASP A 460 1.09 25.78 11.00
CA ASP A 460 1.95 26.38 9.96
C ASP A 460 1.79 25.69 8.58
N PRO A 461 0.65 25.87 7.90
CA PRO A 461 0.34 25.13 6.68
C PRO A 461 1.22 25.54 5.51
N LEU A 462 1.41 24.61 4.58
CA LEU A 462 2.05 24.83 3.29
C LEU A 462 1.32 25.92 2.48
N LYS A 463 2.04 26.66 1.63
CA LYS A 463 1.47 27.73 0.79
C LYS A 463 1.31 27.28 -0.66
N TYR A 464 0.60 26.17 -0.84
CA TYR A 464 0.32 25.54 -2.14
C TYR A 464 -1.15 25.12 -2.22
N ASP A 465 -1.78 25.37 -3.36
CA ASP A 465 -3.12 24.86 -3.67
C ASP A 465 -3.10 23.36 -4.01
N ASN A 466 -4.26 22.70 -3.93
CA ASN A 466 -4.45 21.26 -4.12
C ASN A 466 -3.51 20.38 -3.26
N VAL A 467 -3.28 20.78 -2.01
CA VAL A 467 -2.58 20.00 -0.99
C VAL A 467 -3.57 19.52 0.09
N MET A 468 -3.39 18.27 0.55
CA MET A 468 -4.06 17.69 1.71
C MET A 468 -3.02 17.11 2.68
N TYR A 469 -3.39 16.98 3.94
CA TYR A 469 -2.52 16.45 5.00
C TYR A 469 -2.96 15.04 5.39
N ALA A 470 -2.01 14.11 5.49
CA ALA A 470 -2.33 12.73 5.87
C ALA A 470 -2.69 12.64 7.36
N LEU A 471 -3.71 11.85 7.68
CA LEU A 471 -4.02 11.42 9.04
C LEU A 471 -4.13 9.89 9.05
N HIS A 472 -3.25 9.19 9.75
CA HIS A 472 -3.30 7.72 9.85
C HIS A 472 -3.84 7.26 11.20
N PHE A 473 -4.61 6.18 11.21
CA PHE A 473 -5.10 5.58 12.46
C PHE A 473 -5.17 4.06 12.42
N TYR A 474 -4.98 3.43 13.58
CA TYR A 474 -5.27 2.02 13.78
C TYR A 474 -6.29 1.92 14.92
N ALA A 475 -7.49 1.42 14.60
CA ALA A 475 -8.71 1.69 15.35
C ALA A 475 -8.67 1.22 16.82
N ALA A 476 -7.99 0.12 17.12
CA ALA A 476 -7.87 -0.41 18.48
C ALA A 476 -6.85 0.36 19.34
N THR A 477 -6.04 1.26 18.76
CA THR A 477 -5.07 2.11 19.48
C THR A 477 -5.49 3.58 19.49
N HIS A 478 -5.91 4.11 18.35
CA HIS A 478 -6.18 5.54 18.17
C HIS A 478 -7.69 5.76 18.25
N THR A 479 -8.16 6.20 19.41
CA THR A 479 -9.58 6.26 19.76
C THR A 479 -10.09 7.70 19.76
N ASP A 480 -10.92 8.10 20.74
CA ASP A 480 -11.59 9.40 20.75
C ASP A 480 -10.60 10.58 20.76
N TRP A 481 -9.43 10.45 21.38
CA TRP A 481 -8.40 11.51 21.42
C TRP A 481 -7.88 11.95 20.05
N LEU A 482 -7.70 11.02 19.10
CA LEU A 482 -7.24 11.35 17.74
C LEU A 482 -8.41 11.76 16.84
N ARG A 483 -9.62 11.24 17.10
CA ARG A 483 -10.86 11.72 16.46
C ARG A 483 -11.17 13.17 16.83
N GLU A 484 -10.99 13.55 18.09
CA GLU A 484 -11.13 14.93 18.57
C GLU A 484 -10.10 15.86 17.92
N ARG A 485 -8.84 15.41 17.76
CA ARG A 485 -7.83 16.15 16.98
C ARG A 485 -8.26 16.32 15.51
N ALA A 486 -8.72 15.24 14.87
CA ALA A 486 -9.20 15.26 13.49
C ALA A 486 -10.35 16.24 13.30
N GLU A 487 -11.41 16.09 14.09
CA GLU A 487 -12.58 16.96 14.06
C GLU A 487 -12.22 18.43 14.33
N LYS A 488 -11.34 18.70 15.29
CA LYS A 488 -10.84 20.05 15.55
C LYS A 488 -10.08 20.63 14.35
N CYS A 489 -9.20 19.87 13.71
CA CYS A 489 -8.38 20.36 12.61
C CYS A 489 -9.21 20.59 11.33
N ILE A 490 -10.12 19.68 11.01
CA ILE A 490 -11.06 19.82 9.90
C ILE A 490 -11.95 21.06 10.12
N ASN A 491 -12.57 21.22 11.30
CA ASN A 491 -13.37 22.42 11.59
C ASN A 491 -12.55 23.72 11.66
N SER A 492 -11.22 23.64 11.81
CA SER A 492 -10.31 24.79 11.71
C SER A 492 -9.86 25.10 10.28
N GLY A 493 -10.35 24.37 9.27
CA GLY A 493 -10.08 24.61 7.85
C GLY A 493 -9.00 23.71 7.22
N LEU A 494 -8.49 22.70 7.92
CA LEU A 494 -7.45 21.81 7.38
C LEU A 494 -8.05 20.78 6.38
N PRO A 495 -7.58 20.68 5.13
CA PRO A 495 -7.92 19.58 4.24
C PRO A 495 -7.17 18.30 4.65
N VAL A 496 -7.90 17.31 5.16
CA VAL A 496 -7.35 16.04 5.66
C VAL A 496 -7.70 14.90 4.69
N PHE A 497 -6.76 13.98 4.48
CA PHE A 497 -6.96 12.71 3.79
C PHE A 497 -6.46 11.58 4.71
N VAL A 498 -7.20 10.48 4.84
CA VAL A 498 -6.75 9.30 5.62
C VAL A 498 -6.15 8.28 4.65
N SER A 499 -4.91 8.51 4.20
CA SER A 499 -4.28 7.66 3.18
C SER A 499 -3.99 6.25 3.70
N GLU A 500 -3.92 6.05 5.02
CA GLU A 500 -3.86 4.73 5.63
C GLU A 500 -4.72 4.64 6.91
N PHE A 501 -5.46 3.53 7.07
CA PHE A 501 -5.95 3.11 8.37
C PHE A 501 -6.13 1.60 8.50
N GLY A 502 -5.94 1.06 9.71
CA GLY A 502 -6.20 -0.34 10.05
C GLY A 502 -7.37 -0.54 11.01
N CYS A 503 -8.05 -1.69 10.92
CA CYS A 503 -9.12 -2.09 11.85
C CYS A 503 -8.59 -2.60 13.21
N CYS A 504 -7.30 -2.92 13.29
CA CYS A 504 -6.63 -3.50 14.45
C CYS A 504 -5.86 -2.45 15.27
N ASP A 505 -4.88 -2.88 16.06
CA ASP A 505 -3.92 -1.98 16.73
C ASP A 505 -2.78 -1.52 15.80
N ALA A 506 -2.01 -0.53 16.25
CA ALA A 506 -0.92 0.10 15.50
C ALA A 506 0.30 -0.81 15.21
N SER A 507 0.24 -2.11 15.54
CA SER A 507 1.23 -3.09 15.05
C SER A 507 0.86 -3.69 13.69
N GLY A 508 -0.36 -3.42 13.19
CA GLY A 508 -0.95 -4.11 12.03
C GLY A 508 -1.44 -5.54 12.33
N ASN A 509 -1.26 -6.03 13.56
CA ASN A 509 -1.50 -7.43 13.94
C ASN A 509 -2.22 -7.65 15.29
N GLY A 510 -2.60 -6.59 16.02
CA GLY A 510 -3.44 -6.74 17.21
C GLY A 510 -4.87 -7.22 16.90
N GLY A 511 -5.70 -7.30 17.94
CA GLY A 511 -7.13 -7.58 17.76
C GLY A 511 -7.84 -6.46 16.99
N ASN A 512 -8.84 -6.81 16.17
CA ASN A 512 -9.70 -5.85 15.50
C ASN A 512 -10.65 -5.17 16.51
N ASP A 513 -10.82 -3.85 16.39
CA ASP A 513 -11.89 -3.11 17.08
C ASP A 513 -12.80 -2.43 16.06
N PHE A 514 -13.76 -3.22 15.55
CA PHE A 514 -14.74 -2.74 14.58
C PHE A 514 -15.68 -1.66 15.13
N ALA A 515 -15.86 -1.54 16.44
CA ALA A 515 -16.67 -0.48 17.04
C ALA A 515 -15.91 0.87 17.02
N GLN A 516 -14.59 0.85 17.21
CA GLN A 516 -13.74 2.01 16.98
C GLN A 516 -13.60 2.33 15.49
N THR A 517 -13.50 1.31 14.62
CA THR A 517 -13.47 1.51 13.16
C THR A 517 -14.76 2.17 12.66
N GLU A 518 -15.93 1.68 13.09
CA GLU A 518 -17.23 2.29 12.75
C GLU A 518 -17.34 3.74 13.24
N LYS A 519 -16.89 4.06 14.46
CA LYS A 519 -16.81 5.45 14.94
C LYS A 519 -15.92 6.33 14.06
N TRP A 520 -14.79 5.80 13.58
CA TRP A 520 -13.89 6.51 12.68
C TRP A 520 -14.54 6.76 11.33
N LEU A 521 -15.02 5.72 10.65
CA LEU A 521 -15.53 5.86 9.27
C LEU A 521 -16.80 6.71 9.22
N ASN A 522 -17.67 6.66 10.23
CA ASN A 522 -18.78 7.62 10.39
C ASN A 522 -18.30 9.08 10.59
N LEU A 523 -17.19 9.31 11.30
CA LEU A 523 -16.61 10.65 11.44
C LEU A 523 -16.03 11.15 10.11
N LEU A 524 -15.38 10.28 9.33
CA LEU A 524 -14.83 10.65 8.03
C LEU A 524 -15.94 10.96 7.02
N ASP A 525 -16.96 10.11 6.94
CA ASP A 525 -18.15 10.31 6.09
C ASP A 525 -18.92 11.59 6.48
N LYS A 526 -19.08 11.89 7.78
CA LYS A 526 -19.66 13.16 8.28
C LYS A 526 -18.95 14.40 7.73
N TYR A 527 -17.64 14.32 7.48
CA TYR A 527 -16.82 15.44 6.99
C TYR A 527 -16.36 15.28 5.54
N GLY A 528 -16.83 14.28 4.79
CA GLY A 528 -16.39 13.99 3.42
C GLY A 528 -14.90 13.64 3.28
N VAL A 529 -14.25 13.25 4.39
CA VAL A 529 -12.82 12.92 4.40
C VAL A 529 -12.60 11.57 3.73
N SER A 530 -11.69 11.56 2.76
CA SER A 530 -11.37 10.36 1.97
C SER A 530 -10.47 9.39 2.76
N TYR A 531 -10.62 8.08 2.52
CA TYR A 531 -9.86 7.04 3.23
C TYR A 531 -9.45 5.82 2.39
N CYS A 532 -8.28 5.27 2.71
CA CYS A 532 -7.81 3.97 2.21
C CYS A 532 -7.44 3.00 3.35
N ASN A 533 -7.98 1.78 3.33
CA ASN A 533 -7.71 0.77 4.35
C ASN A 533 -6.40 0.00 4.06
N TRP A 534 -5.63 -0.24 5.12
CA TRP A 534 -4.51 -1.18 5.20
C TRP A 534 -5.02 -2.58 5.59
N ASN A 535 -4.78 -3.65 4.83
CA ASN A 535 -4.13 -3.71 3.53
C ASN A 535 -4.62 -4.86 2.60
N LEU A 536 -4.38 -4.69 1.30
CA LEU A 536 -4.64 -5.67 0.24
C LEU A 536 -3.50 -6.71 0.14
N ALA A 537 -3.36 -7.58 1.13
CA ALA A 537 -2.46 -8.74 1.09
C ALA A 537 -3.02 -9.95 1.86
N ASN A 538 -2.33 -11.09 1.73
CA ASN A 538 -2.58 -12.36 2.42
C ASN A 538 -1.50 -12.67 3.48
N LYS A 539 -0.89 -11.63 4.07
CA LYS A 539 0.07 -11.79 5.17
C LYS A 539 -0.66 -12.33 6.40
N ASN A 540 0.04 -13.09 7.25
CA ASN A 540 -0.52 -13.60 8.50
C ASN A 540 -0.57 -12.50 9.57
N GLU A 541 -1.43 -11.50 9.35
CA GLU A 541 -1.65 -10.36 10.24
C GLU A 541 -3.10 -9.88 10.21
N SER A 542 -3.61 -9.35 11.33
CA SER A 542 -5.02 -8.90 11.43
C SER A 542 -5.44 -7.82 10.44
N SER A 543 -4.52 -6.97 9.97
CA SER A 543 -4.81 -5.93 8.96
C SER A 543 -4.81 -6.42 7.51
N SER A 544 -4.22 -7.58 7.20
CA SER A 544 -4.31 -8.15 5.85
C SER A 544 -5.75 -8.56 5.55
N CYS A 545 -6.30 -8.12 4.41
CA CYS A 545 -7.69 -8.41 4.01
C CYS A 545 -7.93 -9.88 3.67
N PHE A 546 -6.88 -10.67 3.44
CA PHE A 546 -6.98 -12.06 3.00
C PHE A 546 -6.29 -13.03 3.97
N ARG A 547 -6.76 -14.28 3.98
CA ARG A 547 -6.08 -15.40 4.64
C ARG A 547 -4.87 -15.82 3.82
N GLU A 548 -3.85 -16.39 4.46
CA GLU A 548 -2.64 -16.94 3.80
C GLU A 548 -2.94 -17.87 2.60
N SER A 549 -4.07 -18.60 2.64
CA SER A 549 -4.51 -19.51 1.58
C SER A 549 -5.10 -18.83 0.35
N ALA A 550 -5.48 -17.55 0.45
CA ALA A 550 -6.09 -16.81 -0.64
C ALA A 550 -5.06 -16.45 -1.72
N LYS A 551 -5.54 -16.42 -2.96
CA LYS A 551 -4.75 -16.04 -4.13
C LYS A 551 -5.03 -14.58 -4.50
N ALA A 552 -4.16 -14.00 -5.33
CA ALA A 552 -4.35 -12.67 -5.88
C ALA A 552 -5.14 -12.66 -7.21
N ASP A 553 -5.92 -13.70 -7.53
CA ASP A 553 -6.60 -13.85 -8.82
C ASP A 553 -7.90 -13.02 -8.98
N GLY A 554 -8.36 -12.38 -7.91
CA GLY A 554 -9.61 -11.61 -7.86
C GLY A 554 -10.85 -12.50 -7.84
N ASN A 555 -12.05 -11.91 -7.81
CA ASN A 555 -13.33 -12.63 -7.66
C ASN A 555 -13.39 -13.50 -6.38
N TRP A 556 -12.76 -13.03 -5.30
CA TRP A 556 -12.63 -13.72 -4.03
C TRP A 556 -13.96 -14.16 -3.41
N SER A 557 -13.93 -15.28 -2.71
CA SER A 557 -15.05 -15.82 -1.93
C SER A 557 -15.02 -15.35 -0.48
N ASP A 558 -16.13 -15.50 0.24
CA ASP A 558 -16.18 -15.19 1.69
C ASP A 558 -15.21 -16.07 2.53
N SER A 559 -14.72 -17.19 1.98
CA SER A 559 -13.67 -18.02 2.59
C SER A 559 -12.24 -17.50 2.38
N ASP A 560 -12.00 -16.62 1.42
CA ASP A 560 -10.66 -16.05 1.16
C ASP A 560 -10.33 -14.87 2.09
N TYR A 561 -11.36 -14.13 2.55
CA TYR A 561 -11.16 -12.96 3.39
C TYR A 561 -10.77 -13.30 4.83
N SER A 562 -9.91 -12.46 5.41
CA SER A 562 -9.72 -12.39 6.87
C SER A 562 -10.97 -11.80 7.56
N GLU A 563 -10.97 -11.75 8.89
CA GLU A 563 -12.04 -11.06 9.64
C GLU A 563 -12.11 -9.57 9.27
N GLY A 564 -10.96 -8.89 9.24
CA GLY A 564 -10.87 -7.48 8.84
C GLY A 564 -11.29 -7.24 7.40
N GLY A 565 -10.83 -8.07 6.47
CA GLY A 565 -11.19 -7.99 5.05
C GLY A 565 -12.69 -8.21 4.80
N ALA A 566 -13.30 -9.18 5.47
CA ALA A 566 -14.74 -9.42 5.37
C ALA A 566 -15.56 -8.24 5.93
N TRP A 567 -15.09 -7.63 7.02
CA TRP A 567 -15.74 -6.46 7.61
C TRP A 567 -15.62 -5.23 6.71
N ILE A 568 -14.42 -4.90 6.22
CA ILE A 568 -14.21 -3.68 5.44
C ILE A 568 -14.81 -3.76 4.03
N ARG A 569 -14.79 -4.93 3.40
CA ARG A 569 -15.58 -5.19 2.18
C ARG A 569 -17.06 -4.91 2.40
N LYS A 570 -17.61 -5.38 3.53
CA LYS A 570 -19.01 -5.10 3.90
C LYS A 570 -19.22 -3.61 4.16
N TRP A 571 -18.25 -2.88 4.73
CA TRP A 571 -18.36 -1.42 4.88
C TRP A 571 -18.51 -0.72 3.53
N PHE A 572 -17.55 -0.88 2.61
CA PHE A 572 -17.57 -0.19 1.31
C PHE A 572 -18.81 -0.52 0.47
N ARG A 573 -19.28 -1.78 0.48
CA ARG A 573 -20.51 -2.18 -0.25
C ARG A 573 -21.81 -1.51 0.21
N ASN A 574 -21.79 -0.75 1.31
CA ASN A 574 -22.95 -0.01 1.83
C ASN A 574 -22.80 1.52 1.74
N HIS A 575 -21.68 2.05 1.21
CA HIS A 575 -21.30 3.47 1.33
C HIS A 575 -20.78 4.10 0.04
#